data_AF-A0A382X782-F1
#
_entry.id   AF-A0A382X782-F1
#
_cell.length_a   1.000
_cell.length_b   1.000
_cell.length_c   1.000
_cell.angle_alpha   90.00
_cell.angle_beta   90.00
_cell.angle_gamma   90.00
#
_symmetry.space_group_name_H-M   'P 1'
#
loop_
_entity.id
_entity.type
_entity.pdbx_description
1 polymer ?
#
loop_
_entity_poly.entity_id
_entity_poly.type
_entity_poly.pdbx_seq_one_letter_code
_entity_poly.pdbx_strand_id
1 'polypeptide(L)'
;MRKGGILEDSSGFVVESEKFFLFPTFEHQETKHLKPQFHKHLEDALASKPKDGFNNITSFAHVLYEKDIDSEDKINALSPFHILSDSYVKERIDWLPEKSMKALFLRTYKVPEFEIPIKSEYHGCKSWIELNEK
;
A
#
# COMPACT_ATOMS: atom_id res chain seq x y z
N MET A 1 -3.58 -2.32 -5.42
CA MET A 1 -2.84 -3.39 -6.12
C MET A 1 -1.49 -3.56 -5.45
N ARG A 2 -0.98 -4.79 -5.38
CA ARG A 2 0.28 -5.14 -4.71
C ARG A 2 0.98 -6.23 -5.51
N LYS A 3 2.31 -6.22 -5.54
CA LYS A 3 3.12 -7.30 -6.16
C LYS A 3 4.07 -7.98 -5.16
N GLY A 4 4.37 -7.29 -4.07
CA GLY A 4 5.28 -7.74 -3.02
C GLY A 4 6.31 -6.65 -2.71
N GLY A 5 6.84 -6.66 -1.49
CA GLY A 5 8.05 -5.93 -1.11
C GLY A 5 9.33 -6.63 -1.63
N ILE A 6 10.48 -5.96 -1.50
CA ILE A 6 11.78 -6.53 -1.89
C ILE A 6 12.08 -7.82 -1.11
N LEU A 7 11.61 -7.93 0.13
CA LEU A 7 11.80 -9.10 0.99
C LEU A 7 10.76 -10.22 0.76
N GLU A 8 9.76 -9.98 -0.09
CA GLU A 8 8.68 -10.92 -0.41
C GLU A 8 8.91 -11.60 -1.78
N ASP A 9 10.12 -11.45 -2.34
CA ASP A 9 10.51 -11.84 -3.70
C ASP A 9 10.16 -13.28 -4.11
N SER A 10 10.22 -14.23 -3.17
CA SER A 10 10.02 -15.65 -3.46
C SER A 10 8.55 -16.07 -3.53
N SER A 11 7.64 -15.45 -2.76
CA SER A 11 6.22 -15.83 -2.70
C SER A 11 5.26 -14.78 -3.29
N GLY A 12 5.75 -13.56 -3.56
CA GLY A 12 4.90 -12.43 -3.91
C GLY A 12 4.19 -11.86 -2.69
N PHE A 13 3.28 -10.90 -2.91
CA PHE A 13 2.48 -10.35 -1.81
C PHE A 13 1.46 -11.38 -1.30
N VAL A 14 1.37 -11.57 0.01
CA VAL A 14 0.38 -12.44 0.67
C VAL A 14 -0.46 -11.60 1.62
N VAL A 15 -1.76 -11.87 1.69
CA VAL A 15 -2.64 -11.23 2.68
C VAL A 15 -2.58 -12.01 3.99
N GLU A 16 -1.96 -11.42 5.01
CA GLU A 16 -1.80 -12.05 6.33
C GLU A 16 -3.03 -11.89 7.22
N SER A 17 -3.84 -10.84 6.98
CA SER A 17 -5.09 -10.61 7.70
C SER A 17 -6.15 -9.99 6.78
N GLU A 18 -7.40 -10.44 6.91
CA GLU A 18 -8.54 -9.82 6.24
C GLU A 18 -8.88 -8.44 6.81
N LYS A 19 -8.45 -8.14 8.04
CA LYS A 19 -8.81 -6.93 8.79
C LYS A 19 -7.57 -6.30 9.40
N PHE A 20 -7.29 -5.05 9.05
CA PHE A 20 -6.05 -4.39 9.46
C PHE A 20 -6.16 -2.87 9.48
N PHE A 21 -5.31 -2.23 10.26
CA PHE A 21 -5.08 -0.80 10.21
C PHE A 21 -4.15 -0.44 9.04
N LEU A 22 -4.37 0.71 8.42
CA LEU A 22 -3.45 1.24 7.41
C LEU A 22 -2.37 2.06 8.11
N PHE A 23 -1.12 1.61 8.00
CA PHE A 23 0.05 2.31 8.54
C PHE A 23 0.63 3.25 7.47
N PRO A 24 0.56 4.59 7.64
CA PRO A 24 1.10 5.52 6.66
C PRO A 24 2.62 5.39 6.53
N THR A 25 3.13 5.38 5.30
CA THR A 25 4.56 5.44 5.01
C THR A 25 4.89 6.71 4.24
N PHE A 26 6.01 7.34 4.59
CA PHE A 26 6.46 8.61 4.02
C PHE A 26 7.72 8.46 3.15
N GLU A 27 8.09 7.22 2.84
CA GLU A 27 9.26 6.86 2.04
C GLU A 27 8.85 6.56 0.60
N HIS A 28 9.68 6.99 -0.37
CA HIS A 28 9.52 6.67 -1.81
C HIS A 28 8.17 7.07 -2.43
N GLN A 29 7.50 8.09 -1.88
CA GLN A 29 6.29 8.66 -2.45
C GLN A 29 6.67 9.75 -3.46
N GLU A 30 6.50 9.48 -4.74
CA GLU A 30 6.80 10.43 -5.83
C GLU A 30 5.53 10.75 -6.62
N THR A 31 5.36 12.02 -7.00
CA THR A 31 4.19 12.47 -7.79
C THR A 31 4.08 11.72 -9.11
N LYS A 32 5.20 11.33 -9.73
CA LYS A 32 5.24 10.54 -10.97
C LYS A 32 4.56 9.16 -10.85
N HIS A 33 4.48 8.60 -9.64
CA HIS A 33 3.83 7.31 -9.39
C HIS A 33 2.30 7.44 -9.27
N LEU A 34 1.77 8.66 -9.23
CA LEU A 34 0.37 8.96 -9.02
C LEU A 34 -0.22 9.68 -10.23
N LYS A 35 -1.52 9.47 -10.46
CA LYS A 35 -2.26 10.25 -11.45
C LYS A 35 -2.33 11.72 -11.01
N PRO A 36 -2.31 12.68 -11.95
CA PRO A 36 -2.22 14.12 -11.63
C PRO A 36 -3.25 14.63 -10.63
N GLN A 37 -4.49 14.13 -10.68
CA GLN A 37 -5.56 14.54 -9.77
C GLN A 37 -5.30 14.21 -8.29
N PHE A 38 -4.34 13.33 -7.99
CA PHE A 38 -3.98 12.95 -6.62
C PHE A 38 -2.70 13.64 -6.10
N HIS A 39 -2.03 14.49 -6.90
CA HIS A 39 -0.78 15.14 -6.49
C HIS A 39 -0.97 16.02 -5.25
N LYS A 40 -2.04 16.83 -5.21
CA LYS A 40 -2.36 17.63 -4.02
C LYS A 40 -2.57 16.79 -2.76
N HIS A 41 -3.21 15.62 -2.90
CA HIS A 41 -3.43 14.71 -1.78
C HIS A 41 -2.10 14.18 -1.22
N LEU A 42 -1.12 13.92 -2.10
CA LEU A 42 0.22 13.52 -1.68
C LEU A 42 0.94 14.67 -0.97
N GLU A 43 0.89 15.88 -1.50
CA GLU A 43 1.48 17.07 -0.86
C GLU A 43 0.92 17.29 0.56
N ASP A 44 -0.42 17.26 0.69
CA ASP A 44 -1.09 17.43 1.97
C ASP A 44 -0.72 16.30 2.95
N ALA A 45 -0.59 15.05 2.47
CA ALA A 45 -0.15 13.91 3.28
C ALA A 45 1.31 14.05 3.77
N LEU A 46 2.23 14.48 2.90
CA LEU A 46 3.63 14.70 3.27
C LEU A 46 3.80 15.88 4.24
N ALA A 47 2.99 16.93 4.09
CA ALA A 47 2.98 18.08 5.00
C ALA A 47 2.40 17.76 6.39
N SER A 48 1.59 16.69 6.50
CA SER A 48 0.98 16.22 7.74
C SER A 48 1.72 15.04 8.38
N LYS A 49 3.03 14.93 8.09
CA LYS A 49 3.87 13.89 8.69
C LYS A 49 3.81 13.97 10.24
N PRO A 50 3.60 12.83 10.93
CA PRO A 50 3.63 12.78 12.39
C PRO A 50 4.99 13.19 12.97
N LYS A 51 5.00 13.45 14.29
CA LYS A 51 6.23 13.75 15.04
C LYS A 51 7.22 12.58 14.94
N ASP A 52 8.51 12.90 15.00
CA ASP A 52 9.57 11.89 14.91
C ASP A 52 9.42 10.79 15.97
N GLY A 53 9.58 9.54 15.54
CA GLY A 53 9.43 8.35 16.39
C GLY A 53 8.00 7.87 16.58
N PHE A 54 7.01 8.50 15.95
CA PHE A 54 5.61 8.10 16.05
C PHE A 54 4.91 8.09 14.70
N ASN A 55 3.79 7.36 14.62
CA ASN A 55 2.90 7.35 13.47
C ASN A 55 1.44 7.47 13.92
N ASN A 56 0.58 8.04 13.08
CA ASN A 56 -0.83 8.26 13.39
C ASN A 56 -1.70 7.34 12.53
N ILE A 57 -2.49 6.49 13.18
CA ILE A 57 -3.45 5.61 12.51
C ILE A 57 -4.81 6.27 12.48
N THR A 58 -5.34 6.46 11.27
CA THR A 58 -6.64 7.12 11.05
C THR A 58 -7.62 6.24 10.27
N SER A 59 -7.16 5.08 9.78
CA SER A 59 -7.91 4.25 8.86
C SER A 59 -7.76 2.77 9.15
N PHE A 60 -8.87 2.06 8.96
CA PHE A 60 -8.97 0.60 9.05
C PHE A 60 -9.53 0.05 7.73
N ALA A 61 -9.11 -1.14 7.34
CA ALA A 61 -9.54 -1.80 6.12
C ALA A 61 -9.99 -3.24 6.38
N HIS A 62 -11.00 -3.65 5.62
CA HIS A 62 -11.48 -5.03 5.52
C HIS A 62 -11.40 -5.48 4.07
N VAL A 63 -10.70 -6.59 3.81
CA VAL A 63 -10.63 -7.22 2.50
C VAL A 63 -11.98 -7.86 2.18
N LEU A 64 -12.63 -7.40 1.11
CA LEU A 64 -13.87 -7.99 0.61
C LEU A 64 -13.62 -9.03 -0.47
N TYR A 65 -12.54 -8.86 -1.22
CA TYR A 65 -12.14 -9.76 -2.30
C TYR A 65 -10.67 -9.54 -2.63
N GLU A 66 -9.98 -10.62 -2.97
CA GLU A 66 -8.63 -10.57 -3.52
C GLU A 66 -8.47 -11.51 -4.70
N LYS A 67 -7.56 -11.16 -5.62
CA LYS A 67 -7.26 -11.98 -6.78
C LYS A 67 -5.87 -11.71 -7.32
N ASP A 68 -5.16 -12.78 -7.67
CA ASP A 68 -3.96 -12.72 -8.49
C ASP A 68 -4.32 -12.56 -9.96
N ILE A 69 -3.69 -11.59 -10.62
CA ILE A 69 -3.96 -11.19 -11.99
C ILE A 69 -2.64 -11.14 -12.76
N ASP A 70 -2.54 -11.97 -13.80
CA ASP A 70 -1.38 -12.01 -14.72
C ASP A 70 -1.62 -11.22 -16.02
N SER A 71 -2.88 -10.93 -16.34
CA SER A 71 -3.25 -10.25 -17.58
C SER A 71 -3.11 -8.74 -17.43
N GLU A 72 -2.21 -8.15 -18.23
CA GLU A 72 -2.02 -6.70 -18.31
C GLU A 72 -3.33 -5.97 -18.66
N ASP A 73 -4.12 -6.47 -19.60
CA ASP A 73 -5.44 -5.90 -19.94
C ASP A 73 -6.37 -5.83 -18.73
N LYS A 74 -6.42 -6.90 -17.91
CA LYS A 74 -7.24 -6.92 -16.68
C LYS A 74 -6.69 -5.96 -15.62
N ILE A 75 -5.37 -5.83 -15.50
CA ILE A 75 -4.75 -4.87 -14.58
C ILE A 75 -5.08 -3.44 -15.02
N ASN A 76 -4.93 -3.13 -16.31
CA ASN A 76 -5.21 -1.82 -16.87
C ASN A 76 -6.71 -1.45 -16.75
N ALA A 77 -7.62 -2.43 -16.86
CA ALA A 77 -9.05 -2.22 -16.61
C ALA A 77 -9.37 -1.80 -15.16
N LEU A 78 -8.45 -2.02 -14.20
CA LEU A 78 -8.59 -1.56 -12.82
C LEU A 78 -8.17 -0.10 -12.61
N SER A 79 -7.64 0.58 -13.64
CA SER A 79 -7.16 1.97 -13.54
C SER A 79 -8.17 2.90 -12.86
N PRO A 80 -9.48 2.89 -13.18
CA PRO A 80 -10.46 3.77 -12.52
C PRO A 80 -10.59 3.59 -10.99
N PHE A 81 -10.12 2.48 -10.42
CA PHE A 81 -10.29 2.11 -9.01
C PHE A 81 -9.04 2.35 -8.15
N HIS A 82 -7.98 2.93 -8.70
CA HIS A 82 -6.77 3.26 -7.95
C HIS A 82 -6.11 4.58 -8.39
N ILE A 83 -5.22 5.07 -7.53
CA ILE A 83 -4.54 6.37 -7.69
C ILE A 83 -3.25 6.32 -8.51
N LEU A 84 -2.70 5.11 -8.72
CA LEU A 84 -1.40 4.92 -9.38
C LEU A 84 -1.43 5.36 -10.85
N SER A 85 -0.36 5.99 -11.33
CA SER A 85 -0.19 6.35 -12.74
C SER A 85 -0.01 5.10 -13.61
N ASP A 86 -0.40 5.20 -14.88
CA ASP A 86 -0.32 4.06 -15.82
C ASP A 86 1.15 3.63 -16.04
N SER A 87 2.09 4.58 -16.08
CA SER A 87 3.53 4.28 -16.18
C SER A 87 4.03 3.49 -14.98
N TYR A 88 3.60 3.85 -13.76
CA TYR A 88 4.00 3.13 -12.56
C TYR A 88 3.37 1.73 -12.49
N VAL A 89 2.11 1.59 -12.92
CA VAL A 89 1.50 0.25 -13.05
C VAL A 89 2.28 -0.62 -14.03
N LYS A 90 2.70 -0.07 -15.18
CA LYS A 90 3.53 -0.79 -16.15
C LYS A 90 4.88 -1.23 -15.57
N GLU A 91 5.58 -0.33 -14.87
CA GLU A 91 6.83 -0.66 -14.17
C GLU A 91 6.63 -1.82 -13.18
N ARG A 92 5.50 -1.84 -12.46
CA ARG A 92 5.18 -2.92 -11.53
C ARG A 92 4.80 -4.22 -12.24
N ILE A 93 4.18 -4.18 -13.41
CA ILE A 93 3.94 -5.39 -14.22
C ILE A 93 5.27 -5.99 -14.68
N ASP A 94 6.18 -5.14 -15.17
CA ASP A 94 7.46 -5.56 -15.74
C ASP A 94 8.49 -5.99 -14.68
N TRP A 95 8.36 -5.51 -13.45
CA TRP A 95 9.20 -5.93 -12.33
C TRP A 95 8.76 -7.31 -11.82
N LEU A 96 9.62 -8.34 -11.91
CA LEU A 96 9.30 -9.74 -11.58
C LEU A 96 8.08 -10.26 -12.37
N PRO A 97 8.14 -10.32 -13.71
CA PRO A 97 7.00 -10.64 -14.57
C PRO A 97 6.43 -12.05 -14.34
N GLU A 98 7.20 -12.95 -13.75
CA GLU A 98 6.76 -14.29 -13.32
C GLU A 98 5.83 -14.27 -12.10
N LYS A 99 5.70 -13.12 -11.43
CA LYS A 99 4.80 -12.92 -10.29
C LYS A 99 3.55 -12.16 -10.72
N SER A 100 2.39 -12.66 -10.31
CA SER A 100 1.10 -12.01 -10.53
C SER A 100 1.01 -10.68 -9.77
N MET A 101 0.22 -9.74 -10.31
CA MET A 101 -0.22 -8.58 -9.54
C MET A 101 -1.43 -8.99 -8.68
N LYS A 102 -1.37 -8.78 -7.37
CA LYS A 102 -2.53 -8.96 -6.48
C LYS A 102 -3.42 -7.72 -6.48
N ALA A 103 -4.68 -7.90 -6.84
CA ALA A 103 -5.73 -6.92 -6.65
C ALA A 103 -6.48 -7.21 -5.34
N LEU A 104 -6.67 -6.17 -4.52
CA LEU A 104 -7.46 -6.23 -3.29
C LEU A 104 -8.58 -5.20 -3.39
N PHE A 105 -9.79 -5.63 -3.09
CA PHE A 105 -10.95 -4.77 -2.97
C PHE A 105 -11.24 -4.60 -1.49
N LEU A 106 -11.06 -3.37 -1.02
CA LEU A 106 -11.13 -3.04 0.40
C LEU A 106 -12.41 -2.26 0.69
N ARG A 107 -13.04 -2.58 1.82
CA ARG A 107 -13.92 -1.62 2.51
C ARG A 107 -13.08 -0.88 3.54
N THR A 108 -12.99 0.43 3.40
CA THR A 108 -12.21 1.28 4.30
C THR A 108 -13.11 2.05 5.25
N TYR A 109 -12.60 2.31 6.44
CA TYR A 109 -13.27 3.01 7.53
C TYR A 109 -12.34 4.07 8.08
N LYS A 110 -12.86 5.27 8.30
CA LYS A 110 -12.18 6.24 9.17
C LYS A 110 -12.38 5.82 10.62
N VAL A 111 -11.32 5.85 11.40
CA VAL A 111 -11.34 5.58 12.84
C VAL A 111 -10.86 6.82 13.59
N PRO A 112 -11.20 6.99 14.88
CA PRO A 112 -10.56 8.00 15.72
C PRO A 112 -9.05 7.85 15.64
N GLU A 113 -8.34 8.96 15.45
CA GLU A 113 -6.89 8.95 15.34
C GLU A 113 -6.24 8.46 16.63
N PHE A 114 -5.26 7.57 16.52
CA PHE A 114 -4.42 7.16 17.63
C PHE A 114 -2.96 7.02 17.19
N GLU A 115 -2.07 7.33 18.12
CA GLU A 115 -0.63 7.38 17.90
C GLU A 115 0.01 6.03 18.26
N ILE A 116 0.99 5.60 17.46
CA ILE A 116 1.79 4.40 17.69
C ILE A 116 3.28 4.77 17.68
N PRO A 117 4.08 4.35 18.67
CA PRO A 117 5.52 4.52 18.62
C PRO A 117 6.13 3.67 17.50
N ILE A 118 6.99 4.27 16.68
CA ILE A 118 7.72 3.56 15.64
C ILE A 118 8.85 2.77 16.30
N LYS A 119 8.75 1.44 16.22
CA LYS A 119 9.79 0.52 16.66
C LYS A 119 10.75 0.21 15.52
N SER A 120 11.97 -0.21 15.88
CA SER A 120 12.97 -0.62 14.89
C SER A 120 12.49 -1.75 13.97
N GLU A 121 11.66 -2.65 14.48
CA GLU A 121 11.07 -3.78 13.75
C GLU A 121 10.08 -3.36 12.65
N TYR A 122 9.55 -2.13 12.68
CA TYR A 122 8.61 -1.60 11.70
C TYR A 122 9.31 -1.04 10.46
N HIS A 123 10.62 -0.85 10.50
CA HIS A 123 11.37 -0.37 9.34
C HIS A 123 11.60 -1.45 8.29
N GLY A 124 11.89 -1.01 7.07
CA GLY A 124 12.21 -1.85 5.92
C GLY A 124 11.01 -2.10 4.99
N CYS A 125 11.27 -2.82 3.90
CA CYS A 125 10.28 -3.10 2.86
C CYS A 125 9.33 -4.25 3.24
N LYS A 126 8.61 -4.12 4.37
CA LYS A 126 7.59 -5.06 4.82
C LYS A 126 6.21 -4.59 4.40
N SER A 127 5.33 -5.52 4.03
CA SER A 127 3.92 -5.19 3.79
C SER A 127 3.04 -5.25 5.04
N TRP A 128 3.48 -5.99 6.07
CA TRP A 128 2.75 -6.22 7.30
C TRP A 128 3.64 -5.93 8.51
N ILE A 129 3.04 -5.32 9.53
CA ILE A 129 3.65 -5.08 10.84
C ILE A 129 2.69 -5.57 11.91
N GLU A 130 3.23 -6.23 12.93
CA GLU A 130 2.44 -6.62 14.10
C GLU A 130 2.47 -5.47 15.11
N LEU A 131 1.30 -4.92 15.42
CA LEU A 131 1.19 -3.84 16.41
C LEU A 131 1.15 -4.38 17.84
N ASN A 132 0.78 -5.66 18.02
CA ASN A 132 0.63 -6.30 19.32
C ASN A 132 1.73 -7.35 19.56
N GLU A 133 2.99 -6.94 19.58
CA GLU A 133 4.02 -7.78 20.20
C GLU A 133 3.86 -7.69 21.73
N LYS A 134 3.73 -8.86 22.38
CA LYS A 134 3.56 -9.02 23.83
C LYS A 134 4.74 -8.48 24.62
#